data_AF-A0A835IZI9-F1
#
_entry.id   AF-A0A835IZI9-F1
#
_cell.length_a   1.000
_cell.length_b   1.000
_cell.length_c   1.000
_cell.angle_alpha   90.00
_cell.angle_beta   90.00
_cell.angle_gamma   90.00
#
_symmetry.space_group_name_H-M   'P 1'
#
loop_
_entity.id
_entity.type
_entity.pdbx_description
1 polymer ?
#
loop_
_entity_poly.entity_id
_entity_poly.type
_entity_poly.pdbx_seq_one_letter_code
_entity_poly.pdbx_strand_id
1 'polypeptide(L)'
;MRLASSACSQLDVLWDLFLGGVIADKMSRIYPHSGRTMCAQFSAFMGIPFSWFLLIVIPQTINSWFTVATTLFFMGLMISWCATCANNPIFTEVVPTKHRMMIYAFDCAFEGSFSSFAAPIVGILSEKIYGYDPKFVNPLFGSKQEAFALSRGLLSVMALPFGLCSLFYSPLYLTYKRDHESVRLASLKEQESIHDTR
;
A
#
# COMPACT_ATOMS: atom_id res chain seq x y z
N MET A 1 13.80 -17.53 -17.36
CA MET A 1 13.33 -17.37 -15.96
C MET A 1 12.74 -15.98 -15.67
N ARG A 2 13.38 -14.86 -16.09
CA ARG A 2 12.84 -13.50 -15.86
C ARG A 2 11.49 -13.22 -16.56
N LEU A 3 11.29 -13.69 -17.80
CA LEU A 3 10.02 -13.51 -18.53
C LEU A 3 8.83 -14.28 -17.93
N ALA A 4 9.05 -15.49 -17.41
CA ALA A 4 8.00 -16.28 -16.76
C ALA A 4 7.63 -15.72 -15.38
N SER A 5 8.61 -15.19 -14.63
CA SER A 5 8.37 -14.48 -13.37
C SER A 5 7.58 -13.18 -13.61
N SER A 6 7.97 -12.38 -14.62
CA SER A 6 7.22 -11.18 -15.00
C SER A 6 5.82 -11.48 -15.50
N ALA A 7 5.60 -12.55 -16.27
CA ALA A 7 4.26 -12.92 -16.74
C ALA A 7 3.35 -13.44 -15.60
N CYS A 8 3.90 -14.20 -14.65
CA CYS A 8 3.18 -14.63 -13.45
C CYS A 8 2.76 -13.42 -12.61
N SER A 9 3.70 -12.50 -12.32
CA SER A 9 3.40 -11.28 -11.57
C SER A 9 2.38 -10.38 -12.28
N GLN A 10 2.33 -10.35 -13.62
CA GLN A 10 1.33 -9.58 -14.37
C GLN A 10 -0.07 -10.19 -14.28
N LEU A 11 -0.17 -11.52 -14.28
CA LEU A 11 -1.44 -12.25 -14.12
C LEU A 11 -1.99 -12.12 -12.70
N ASP A 12 -1.10 -12.19 -11.69
CA ASP A 12 -1.46 -11.97 -10.30
C ASP A 12 -2.01 -10.54 -10.11
N VAL A 13 -1.30 -9.53 -10.63
CA VAL A 13 -1.74 -8.12 -10.57
C VAL A 13 -3.10 -7.90 -11.25
N LEU A 14 -3.38 -8.59 -12.36
CA LEU A 14 -4.68 -8.51 -13.04
C LEU A 14 -5.83 -9.07 -12.18
N TRP A 15 -5.61 -10.19 -11.49
CA TRP A 15 -6.57 -10.76 -10.56
C TRP A 15 -6.77 -9.87 -9.33
N ASP A 16 -5.69 -9.30 -8.80
CA ASP A 16 -5.71 -8.36 -7.67
C ASP A 16 -6.54 -7.12 -8.00
N LEU A 17 -6.30 -6.54 -9.18
CA LEU A 17 -7.03 -5.37 -9.69
C LEU A 17 -8.52 -5.67 -9.86
N PHE A 18 -8.85 -6.83 -10.40
CA PHE A 18 -10.25 -7.22 -10.64
C PHE A 18 -11.00 -7.47 -9.32
N LEU A 19 -10.44 -8.28 -8.42
CA LEU A 19 -11.06 -8.59 -7.13
C LEU A 19 -11.16 -7.34 -6.26
N GLY A 20 -10.10 -6.54 -6.19
CA GLY A 20 -10.10 -5.26 -5.51
C GLY A 20 -11.20 -4.34 -6.04
N GLY A 21 -11.23 -4.12 -7.36
CA GLY A 21 -12.20 -3.25 -8.01
C GLY A 21 -13.64 -3.64 -7.70
N VAL A 22 -13.97 -4.93 -7.80
CA VAL A 22 -15.31 -5.45 -7.50
C VAL A 22 -15.68 -5.25 -6.02
N ILE A 23 -14.74 -5.52 -5.09
CA ILE A 23 -14.98 -5.33 -3.65
C ILE A 23 -15.18 -3.85 -3.32
N ALA A 24 -14.37 -2.97 -3.90
CA ALA A 24 -14.47 -1.54 -3.67
C ALA A 24 -15.74 -0.92 -4.28
N ASP A 25 -16.16 -1.37 -5.46
CA ASP A 25 -17.42 -0.95 -6.05
C ASP A 25 -18.62 -1.40 -5.20
N LYS A 26 -18.56 -2.62 -4.65
CA LYS A 26 -19.58 -3.12 -3.73
C LYS A 26 -19.60 -2.32 -2.42
N MET A 27 -18.43 -2.03 -1.86
CA MET A 27 -18.30 -1.21 -0.64
C MET A 27 -18.70 0.24 -0.86
N SER A 28 -18.46 0.80 -2.05
CA SER A 28 -18.92 2.14 -2.44
C SER A 28 -20.44 2.19 -2.56
N ARG A 29 -21.09 1.12 -3.04
CA ARG A 29 -22.56 1.03 -3.06
C ARG A 29 -23.18 0.95 -1.65
N ILE A 30 -22.51 0.29 -0.70
CA ILE A 30 -22.99 0.15 0.68
C ILE A 30 -22.71 1.43 1.49
N TYR A 31 -21.51 2.02 1.33
CA TYR A 31 -21.07 3.22 2.03
C TYR A 31 -20.56 4.27 1.04
N PRO A 32 -21.46 5.06 0.41
CA PRO A 32 -21.12 5.96 -0.70
C PRO A 32 -20.13 7.09 -0.38
N HIS A 33 -19.95 7.43 0.89
CA HIS A 33 -19.05 8.53 1.30
C HIS A 33 -17.80 8.07 2.06
N SER A 34 -17.72 6.79 2.42
CA SER A 34 -16.67 6.33 3.34
C SER A 34 -16.17 4.92 3.06
N GLY A 35 -16.83 4.17 2.17
CA GLY A 35 -16.47 2.79 1.84
C GLY A 35 -15.07 2.68 1.24
N ARG A 36 -14.68 3.63 0.38
CA ARG A 36 -13.34 3.65 -0.23
C ARG A 36 -12.23 3.92 0.80
N THR A 37 -12.46 4.87 1.70
CA THR A 37 -11.54 5.19 2.81
C THR A 37 -11.43 4.03 3.80
N MET A 38 -12.53 3.33 4.09
CA MET A 38 -12.56 2.08 4.87
C MET A 38 -11.67 1.01 4.26
N CYS A 39 -11.81 0.77 2.96
CA CYS A 39 -11.01 -0.23 2.25
C CYS A 39 -9.51 0.11 2.30
N ALA A 40 -9.15 1.39 2.10
CA ALA A 40 -7.76 1.84 2.18
C ALA A 40 -7.15 1.65 3.57
N GLN A 41 -7.89 2.06 4.61
CA GLN A 41 -7.43 1.93 5.99
C GLN A 41 -7.29 0.47 6.41
N PHE A 42 -8.25 -0.38 6.03
CA PHE A 42 -8.21 -1.82 6.30
C PHE A 42 -7.02 -2.49 5.61
N SER A 43 -6.78 -2.15 4.34
CA SER A 43 -5.63 -2.62 3.56
C SER A 43 -4.29 -2.22 4.20
N ALA A 44 -4.13 -0.94 4.53
CA ALA A 44 -2.91 -0.42 5.17
C ALA A 44 -2.69 -1.04 6.55
N PHE A 45 -3.76 -1.21 7.33
CA PHE A 45 -3.70 -1.85 8.64
C PHE A 45 -3.28 -3.31 8.54
N MET A 46 -3.83 -4.07 7.57
CA MET A 46 -3.49 -5.48 7.35
C MET A 46 -2.05 -5.69 6.87
N GLY A 47 -1.41 -4.68 6.26
CA GLY A 47 0.02 -4.74 5.92
C GLY A 47 0.94 -4.99 7.13
N ILE A 48 0.58 -4.48 8.31
CA ILE A 48 1.35 -4.62 9.55
C ILE A 48 1.38 -6.08 10.06
N PRO A 49 0.24 -6.75 10.32
CA PRO A 49 0.23 -8.13 10.80
C PRO A 49 0.81 -9.11 9.76
N PHE A 50 0.59 -8.87 8.46
CA PHE A 50 1.21 -9.72 7.42
C PHE A 50 2.74 -9.56 7.39
N SER A 51 3.25 -8.34 7.48
CA SER A 51 4.70 -8.10 7.56
C SER A 51 5.31 -8.72 8.81
N TRP A 52 4.63 -8.62 9.97
CA TRP A 52 5.02 -9.28 11.20
C TRP A 52 5.06 -10.80 11.06
N PHE A 53 3.99 -11.39 10.54
CA PHE A 53 3.89 -12.83 10.37
C PHE A 53 4.99 -13.35 9.42
N LEU A 54 5.20 -12.67 8.30
CA LEU A 54 6.20 -13.04 7.30
C LEU A 54 7.64 -13.00 7.85
N LEU A 55 7.99 -11.94 8.59
CA LEU A 55 9.38 -11.66 8.98
C LEU A 55 9.77 -12.22 10.35
N ILE A 56 8.82 -12.44 11.26
CA ILE A 56 9.08 -12.93 12.62
C ILE A 56 8.63 -14.39 12.79
N VAL A 57 7.45 -14.75 12.29
CA VAL A 57 6.83 -16.06 12.59
C VAL A 57 7.34 -17.17 11.67
N ILE A 58 7.62 -16.86 10.40
CA ILE A 58 8.11 -17.86 9.45
C ILE A 58 9.61 -18.08 9.64
N PRO A 59 10.05 -19.30 10.00
CA PRO A 59 11.46 -19.61 10.08
C PRO A 59 12.09 -19.52 8.69
N GLN A 60 13.22 -18.81 8.60
CA GLN A 60 14.05 -18.64 7.40
C GLN A 60 14.73 -19.96 7.03
N THR A 61 13.93 -20.95 6.63
CA THR A 61 14.37 -22.31 6.30
C THR A 61 13.70 -22.72 5.00
N ILE A 62 14.44 -23.46 4.17
CA ILE A 62 14.05 -23.88 2.81
C ILE A 62 12.71 -24.63 2.78
N ASN A 63 12.35 -25.30 3.88
CA ASN A 63 11.13 -26.10 3.99
C ASN A 63 9.84 -25.27 4.11
N SER A 64 9.95 -23.96 4.39
CA SER A 64 8.80 -23.06 4.59
C SER A 64 8.42 -22.30 3.32
N TRP A 65 8.98 -22.65 2.15
CA TRP A 65 8.79 -21.89 0.91
C TRP A 65 7.32 -21.73 0.51
N PHE A 66 6.51 -22.78 0.67
CA PHE A 66 5.08 -22.71 0.37
C PHE A 66 4.33 -21.71 1.27
N THR A 67 4.63 -21.69 2.57
CA THR A 67 4.04 -20.74 3.53
C THR A 67 4.45 -19.31 3.23
N VAL A 68 5.72 -19.09 2.87
CA VAL A 68 6.24 -17.78 2.45
C VAL A 68 5.55 -17.31 1.17
N ALA A 69 5.48 -18.15 0.14
CA ALA A 69 4.84 -17.83 -1.13
C ALA A 69 3.35 -17.50 -0.94
N THR A 70 2.63 -18.32 -0.17
CA THR A 70 1.21 -18.10 0.13
C THR A 70 0.99 -16.81 0.91
N THR A 71 1.84 -16.52 1.91
CA THR A 71 1.76 -15.29 2.70
C THR A 71 2.03 -14.06 1.84
N LEU A 72 3.07 -14.10 0.98
CA LEU A 72 3.38 -13.02 0.04
C LEU A 72 2.26 -12.79 -0.96
N PHE A 73 1.62 -13.87 -1.44
CA PHE A 73 0.47 -13.78 -2.34
C PHE A 73 -0.72 -13.07 -1.67
N PHE A 74 -1.10 -13.48 -0.46
CA PHE A 74 -2.19 -12.80 0.28
C PHE A 74 -1.83 -11.38 0.70
N MET A 75 -0.58 -11.14 1.08
CA MET A 75 -0.08 -9.81 1.41
C MET A 75 -0.16 -8.88 0.18
N GLY A 76 0.25 -9.36 -1.00
CA GLY A 76 0.13 -8.65 -2.26
C GLY A 76 -1.32 -8.30 -2.60
N LEU A 77 -2.20 -9.31 -2.58
CA LEU A 77 -3.65 -9.16 -2.79
C LEU A 77 -4.27 -8.06 -1.90
N MET A 78 -3.91 -8.05 -0.62
CA MET A 78 -4.52 -7.17 0.36
C MET A 78 -3.96 -5.75 0.35
N ILE A 79 -2.73 -5.53 -0.13
CA ILE A 79 -2.09 -4.20 -0.19
C ILE A 79 -2.30 -3.54 -1.56
N SER A 80 -2.20 -4.32 -2.64
CA SER A 80 -2.22 -3.85 -4.03
C SER A 80 -3.48 -3.05 -4.39
N TRP A 81 -4.65 -3.46 -3.88
CA TRP A 81 -5.90 -2.81 -4.22
C TRP A 81 -6.07 -1.39 -3.62
N CYS A 82 -5.19 -0.95 -2.71
CA CYS A 82 -5.36 0.34 -2.02
C CYS A 82 -5.25 1.51 -3.01
N ALA A 83 -4.24 1.45 -3.88
CA ALA A 83 -4.00 2.46 -4.91
C ALA A 83 -5.16 2.52 -5.92
N THR A 84 -5.59 1.36 -6.42
CA THR A 84 -6.54 1.27 -7.54
C THR A 84 -8.00 1.44 -7.13
N CYS A 85 -8.37 1.03 -5.90
CA CYS A 85 -9.74 1.11 -5.40
C CYS A 85 -10.07 2.36 -4.60
N ALA A 86 -9.09 2.92 -3.91
CA ALA A 86 -9.33 4.03 -3.00
C ALA A 86 -8.58 5.28 -3.45
N ASN A 87 -7.25 5.25 -3.51
CA ASN A 87 -6.48 6.48 -3.74
C ASN A 87 -6.76 7.10 -5.10
N ASN A 88 -6.66 6.32 -6.19
CA ASN A 88 -6.91 6.85 -7.54
C ASN A 88 -8.35 7.37 -7.69
N PRO A 89 -9.40 6.63 -7.30
CA PRO A 89 -10.76 7.16 -7.38
C PRO A 89 -11.00 8.40 -6.52
N ILE A 90 -10.47 8.44 -5.29
CA ILE A 90 -10.57 9.62 -4.42
C ILE A 90 -9.94 10.85 -5.09
N PHE A 91 -8.75 10.71 -5.69
CA PHE A 91 -8.13 11.80 -6.43
C PHE A 91 -8.96 12.22 -7.65
N THR A 92 -9.58 11.29 -8.38
CA THR A 92 -10.42 11.68 -9.53
C THR A 92 -11.68 12.44 -9.13
N GLU A 93 -12.25 12.16 -7.96
CA GLU A 93 -13.48 12.80 -7.48
C GLU A 93 -13.23 14.16 -6.85
N VAL A 94 -12.14 14.28 -6.09
CA VAL A 94 -11.81 15.51 -5.36
C VAL A 94 -11.06 16.52 -6.24
N VAL A 95 -10.20 16.03 -7.14
CA VAL A 95 -9.27 16.90 -7.87
C VAL A 95 -9.87 17.31 -9.22
N PRO A 96 -9.89 18.63 -9.53
CA PRO A 96 -10.27 19.13 -10.84
C PRO A 96 -9.43 18.49 -11.95
N THR A 97 -10.04 18.21 -13.10
CA THR A 97 -9.38 17.57 -14.26
C THR A 97 -8.06 18.22 -14.65
N LYS A 98 -7.94 19.55 -14.51
CA LYS A 98 -6.74 20.34 -14.81
C LYS A 98 -5.51 19.99 -13.94
N HIS A 99 -5.70 19.45 -12.73
CA HIS A 99 -4.62 19.20 -11.77
C HIS A 99 -4.40 17.72 -11.42
N ARG A 100 -5.20 16.79 -11.98
CA ARG A 100 -5.10 15.36 -11.68
C ARG A 100 -3.70 14.79 -11.94
N MET A 101 -3.12 15.09 -13.10
CA MET A 101 -1.77 14.63 -13.47
C MET A 101 -0.69 15.15 -12.51
N MET A 102 -0.84 16.38 -12.01
CA MET A 102 0.11 16.98 -11.07
C MET A 102 0.10 16.22 -9.74
N ILE A 103 -1.07 15.87 -9.24
CA ILE A 103 -1.20 15.14 -7.96
C ILE A 103 -0.69 13.70 -8.09
N TYR A 104 -0.97 13.03 -9.20
CA TYR A 104 -0.38 11.71 -9.47
C TYR A 104 1.14 11.76 -9.58
N ALA A 105 1.69 12.77 -10.28
CA ALA A 105 3.14 12.94 -10.37
C ALA A 105 3.78 13.21 -9.00
N PHE A 106 3.11 14.00 -8.17
CA PHE A 106 3.53 14.27 -6.79
C PHE A 106 3.53 12.99 -5.96
N ASP A 107 2.45 12.21 -5.98
CA ASP A 107 2.32 10.93 -5.28
C ASP A 107 3.47 9.96 -5.65
N CYS A 108 3.69 9.74 -6.95
CA CYS A 108 4.80 8.91 -7.44
C CYS A 108 6.17 9.44 -6.99
N ALA A 109 6.36 10.76 -6.93
CA ALA A 109 7.62 11.36 -6.49
C ALA A 109 7.86 11.14 -4.99
N PHE A 110 6.83 11.21 -4.14
CA PHE A 110 6.97 10.86 -2.72
C PHE A 110 7.24 9.39 -2.52
N GLU A 111 6.49 8.51 -3.20
CA GLU A 111 6.69 7.07 -3.11
C GLU A 111 8.13 6.69 -3.49
N GLY A 112 8.62 7.20 -4.62
CA GLY A 112 9.99 6.96 -5.07
C GLY A 112 11.05 7.53 -4.12
N SER A 113 10.80 8.72 -3.56
CA SER A 113 11.72 9.36 -2.61
C SER A 113 11.85 8.56 -1.32
N PHE A 114 10.73 8.16 -0.71
CA PHE A 114 10.74 7.34 0.52
C PHE A 114 11.30 5.93 0.27
N SER A 115 10.99 5.34 -0.88
CA SER A 115 11.51 4.02 -1.27
C SER A 115 13.05 4.03 -1.37
N SER A 116 13.63 5.11 -1.88
CA SER A 116 15.09 5.26 -2.01
C SER A 116 15.81 5.28 -0.64
N PHE A 117 15.19 5.80 0.41
CA PHE A 117 15.76 5.83 1.75
C PHE A 117 15.54 4.52 2.53
N ALA A 118 14.57 3.70 2.15
CA ALA A 118 14.22 2.49 2.89
C ALA A 118 15.40 1.52 2.99
N ALA A 119 16.08 1.22 1.87
CA ALA A 119 17.18 0.25 1.87
C ALA A 119 18.38 0.70 2.75
N PRO A 120 18.89 1.94 2.65
CA PRO A 120 19.91 2.45 3.57
C PRO A 120 19.49 2.42 5.04
N ILE A 121 18.26 2.81 5.36
CA ILE A 121 17.75 2.81 6.74
C ILE A 121 17.69 1.39 7.30
N VAL A 122 17.18 0.42 6.53
CA VAL A 122 17.15 -1.00 6.93
C VAL A 122 18.56 -1.51 7.23
N GLY A 123 19.54 -1.19 6.37
CA GLY A 123 20.93 -1.61 6.57
C GLY A 123 21.53 -1.06 7.87
N ILE A 124 21.43 0.27 8.07
CA ILE A 124 21.94 0.93 9.28
C ILE A 124 21.23 0.39 10.54
N LEU A 125 19.92 0.22 10.48
CA LEU A 125 19.12 -0.25 11.61
C LEU A 125 19.49 -1.69 12.00
N SER A 126 19.70 -2.55 11.00
CA SER A 126 20.12 -3.94 11.21
C SER A 126 21.51 -4.00 11.84
N GLU A 127 22.49 -3.23 11.34
CA GLU A 127 23.86 -3.21 11.87
C GLU A 127 23.96 -2.57 13.26
N LYS A 128 23.37 -1.39 13.44
CA LYS A 128 23.59 -0.57 14.65
C LYS A 128 22.69 -0.94 15.82
N ILE A 129 21.44 -1.35 15.56
CA ILE A 129 20.45 -1.62 16.61
C ILE A 129 20.29 -3.11 16.85
N TYR A 130 20.24 -3.91 15.78
CA TYR A 130 20.00 -5.35 15.89
C TYR A 130 21.28 -6.19 15.89
N GLY A 131 22.46 -5.56 15.72
CA GLY A 131 23.76 -6.22 15.84
C GLY A 131 24.11 -7.11 14.65
N TYR A 132 23.60 -6.80 13.45
CA TYR A 132 23.95 -7.51 12.23
C TYR A 132 25.45 -7.34 11.93
N ASP A 133 26.19 -8.45 11.80
CA ASP A 133 27.59 -8.46 11.41
C ASP A 133 27.77 -9.21 10.07
N PRO A 134 28.06 -8.49 8.96
CA PRO A 134 28.21 -9.09 7.64
C PRO A 134 29.35 -10.11 7.55
N LYS A 135 30.31 -10.11 8.49
CA LYS A 135 31.47 -11.00 8.48
C LYS A 135 31.17 -12.41 9.01
N PHE A 136 30.12 -12.56 9.80
CA PHE A 136 29.71 -13.86 10.38
C PHE A 136 28.63 -14.57 9.55
N VAL A 137 28.21 -13.98 8.43
CA VAL A 137 27.26 -14.59 7.50
C VAL A 137 27.95 -15.73 6.76
N ASN A 138 27.64 -16.96 7.14
CA ASN A 138 28.10 -18.15 6.42
C ASN A 138 27.36 -18.26 5.07
N PRO A 139 28.02 -18.10 3.91
CA PRO A 139 27.35 -18.12 2.61
C PRO A 139 26.79 -19.50 2.21
N LEU A 140 27.28 -20.58 2.83
CA LEU A 140 26.87 -21.96 2.54
C LEU A 140 25.69 -22.45 3.37
N PHE A 141 25.53 -21.99 4.61
CA PHE A 141 24.50 -22.48 5.54
C PHE A 141 23.55 -21.39 6.05
N GLY A 142 23.85 -20.11 5.77
CA GLY A 142 23.16 -18.97 6.36
C GLY A 142 23.44 -18.84 7.86
N SER A 143 23.24 -17.65 8.41
CA SER A 143 23.23 -17.44 9.87
C SER A 143 21.83 -17.07 10.31
N LYS A 144 21.21 -17.89 11.16
CA LYS A 144 19.85 -17.66 11.69
C LYS A 144 19.76 -16.34 12.47
N GLN A 145 20.82 -16.00 13.20
CA GLN A 145 20.88 -14.80 14.03
C GLN A 145 20.95 -13.53 13.18
N GLU A 146 21.78 -13.52 12.13
CA GLU A 146 21.88 -12.41 11.19
C GLU A 146 20.59 -12.21 10.39
N ALA A 147 19.96 -13.31 9.95
CA ALA A 147 18.67 -13.26 9.28
C ALA A 147 17.57 -12.66 10.17
N PHE A 148 17.59 -12.94 11.47
CA PHE A 148 16.64 -12.37 12.43
C PHE A 148 16.92 -10.90 12.75
N ALA A 149 18.20 -10.48 12.83
CA ALA A 149 18.56 -9.08 12.97
C ALA A 149 18.09 -8.25 11.77
N LEU A 150 18.31 -8.77 10.55
CA LEU A 150 17.84 -8.15 9.31
C LEU A 150 16.31 -8.13 9.21
N SER A 151 15.62 -9.22 9.60
CA SER A 151 14.15 -9.27 9.52
C SER A 151 13.49 -8.26 10.46
N ARG A 152 14.06 -8.02 11.65
CA ARG A 152 13.61 -6.95 12.57
C ARG A 152 13.87 -5.55 12.02
N GLY A 153 15.01 -5.36 11.34
CA GLY A 153 15.30 -4.13 10.61
C GLY A 153 14.27 -3.83 9.53
N LEU A 154 14.01 -4.83 8.67
CA LEU A 154 12.98 -4.76 7.62
C LEU A 154 11.59 -4.48 8.19
N LEU A 155 11.18 -5.22 9.22
CA LEU A 155 9.89 -5.05 9.87
C LEU A 155 9.70 -3.61 10.35
N SER A 156 10.72 -3.03 11.02
CA SER A 156 10.64 -1.67 11.54
C SER A 156 10.44 -0.64 10.42
N VAL A 157 11.16 -0.78 9.31
CA VAL A 157 11.06 0.16 8.17
C VAL A 157 9.78 -0.06 7.36
N MET A 158 9.18 -1.24 7.39
CA MET A 158 7.87 -1.53 6.76
C MET A 158 6.69 -1.09 7.65
N ALA A 159 6.77 -1.27 8.96
CA ALA A 159 5.68 -0.96 9.88
C ALA A 159 5.41 0.55 9.97
N LEU A 160 6.46 1.38 9.88
CA LEU A 160 6.35 2.84 9.91
C LEU A 160 5.47 3.42 8.79
N PRO A 161 5.71 3.15 7.49
CA PRO A 161 4.85 3.66 6.42
C PRO A 161 3.44 3.08 6.51
N PHE A 162 3.24 1.78 6.78
CA PHE A 162 1.88 1.23 6.93
C PHE A 162 1.10 1.89 8.10
N GLY A 163 1.78 2.10 9.24
CA GLY A 163 1.20 2.78 10.39
C GLY A 163 0.89 4.25 10.10
N LEU A 164 1.82 4.95 9.44
CA LEU A 164 1.65 6.36 9.07
C LEU A 164 0.51 6.54 8.06
N CYS A 165 0.43 5.69 7.03
CA CYS A 165 -0.68 5.67 6.08
C CYS A 165 -2.01 5.44 6.79
N SER A 166 -2.09 4.42 7.64
CA SER A 166 -3.31 4.10 8.41
C SER A 166 -3.74 5.27 9.32
N LEU A 167 -2.78 5.98 9.92
CA LEU A 167 -3.03 7.16 10.73
C LEU A 167 -3.56 8.32 9.89
N PHE A 168 -2.96 8.60 8.73
CA PHE A 168 -3.41 9.66 7.81
C PHE A 168 -4.78 9.38 7.17
N TYR A 169 -5.18 8.11 6.99
CA TYR A 169 -6.53 7.78 6.55
C TYR A 169 -7.61 8.13 7.59
N SER A 170 -7.27 8.19 8.88
CA SER A 170 -8.23 8.49 9.95
C SER A 170 -8.85 9.90 9.84
N PRO A 171 -8.09 11.01 9.71
CA PRO A 171 -8.66 12.33 9.48
C PRO A 171 -9.27 12.46 8.07
N LEU A 172 -8.83 11.66 7.10
CA LEU A 172 -9.35 11.69 5.74
C LEU A 172 -10.84 11.35 5.67
N TYR A 173 -11.39 10.56 6.59
CA TYR A 173 -12.84 10.32 6.68
C TYR A 173 -13.66 11.59 6.79
N LEU A 174 -13.20 12.54 7.62
CA LEU A 174 -13.92 13.78 7.89
C LEU A 174 -13.71 14.78 6.76
N THR A 175 -12.49 14.87 6.24
CA THR A 175 -12.13 15.80 5.17
C THR A 175 -12.73 15.38 3.84
N TYR A 176 -12.64 14.10 3.46
CA TYR A 176 -13.17 13.59 2.19
C TYR A 176 -14.68 13.78 2.09
N LYS A 177 -15.44 13.53 3.17
CA LYS A 177 -16.89 13.78 3.17
C LYS A 177 -17.20 15.26 2.87
N ARG A 178 -16.52 16.19 3.53
CA ARG A 178 -16.71 17.63 3.34
C ARG A 178 -16.31 18.08 1.93
N ASP A 179 -15.21 17.56 1.41
CA ASP A 179 -14.67 17.96 0.11
C ASP A 179 -15.53 17.42 -1.03
N HIS A 180 -15.97 16.16 -0.93
CA HIS A 180 -16.89 15.54 -1.87
C HIS A 180 -18.25 16.27 -1.93
N GLU A 181 -18.81 16.67 -0.78
CA GLU A 181 -20.03 17.50 -0.75
C GLU A 181 -19.82 18.87 -1.40
N SER A 182 -18.66 19.50 -1.20
CA SER A 182 -18.32 20.80 -1.78
C SER A 182 -18.21 20.74 -3.30
N VAL A 183 -17.58 19.70 -3.85
CA VAL A 183 -17.48 19.46 -5.30
C VAL A 183 -18.87 19.18 -5.90
N ARG A 184 -19.72 18.41 -5.20
CA ARG A 184 -21.10 18.15 -5.64
C ARG A 184 -21.95 19.43 -5.68
N LEU A 185 -21.82 20.31 -4.69
CA LEU A 185 -22.53 21.59 -4.67
C LEU A 185 -22.03 22.55 -5.76
N ALA A 186 -20.72 22.57 -6.03
CA ALA A 186 -20.16 23.38 -7.10
C ALA A 186 -20.66 22.94 -8.48
N SER A 187 -20.71 21.63 -8.75
CA SER A 187 -21.21 21.09 -10.02
C SER A 187 -22.72 21.33 -10.22
N LEU A 188 -23.53 21.26 -9.16
CA LEU A 188 -24.96 21.61 -9.23
C LEU A 188 -25.17 23.10 -9.57
N LYS A 189 -24.42 24.00 -8.95
CA LYS A 189 -24.48 25.44 -9.27
C LYS A 189 -24.07 25.74 -10.71
N GLU A 190 -23.06 25.05 -11.22
CA GLU A 190 -22.63 25.19 -12.61
C GLU A 190 -23.74 24.73 -13.58
N GLN A 191 -24.41 23.61 -13.29
CA GLN A 191 -25.55 23.15 -14.09
C GLN A 191 -26.75 24.10 -14.05
N GLU A 192 -27.07 24.66 -12.88
CA GLU A 192 -28.15 25.65 -12.72
C GLU A 192 -27.84 26.93 -13.52
N SER A 193 -26.60 27.42 -13.46
CA SER A 193 -26.17 28.59 -14.24
C SER A 193 -26.25 28.37 -15.76
N ILE A 194 -25.95 27.16 -16.24
CA ILE A 194 -26.06 26.81 -17.67
C ILE A 194 -27.53 26.72 -18.09
N HIS A 195 -28.42 26.28 -17.20
CA HIS A 195 -29.86 26.21 -17.48
C HIS A 195 -30.50 27.60 -17.56
N ASP A 196 -30.14 28.52 -16.67
CA ASP A 196 -30.64 29.91 -16.67
C ASP A 196 -30.16 30.76 -17.86
N THR A 197 -29.08 30.35 -18.53
CA THR A 197 -28.53 31.08 -19.69
C THR A 197 -29.14 30.62 -21.02
N ARG A 198 -30.10 29.69 -21.03
CA ARG A 198 -30.70 29.08 -22.23
C ARG A 198 -32.18 29.38 -22.37
#